data_AF-A0A3M1MYS0-F1
#
_entry.id   AF-A0A3M1MYS0-F1
#
_cell.length_a   1.000
_cell.length_b   1.000
_cell.length_c   1.000
_cell.angle_alpha   90.00
_cell.angle_beta   90.00
_cell.angle_gamma   90.00
#
_symmetry.space_group_name_H-M   'P 1'
#
loop_
_entity.id
_entity.type
_entity.pdbx_description
1 polymer ?
#
loop_
_entity_poly.entity_id
_entity_poly.type
_entity_poly.pdbx_seq_one_letter_code
_entity_poly.pdbx_strand_id
1 'polypeptide(L)'
;AWQSGGTIRMARVAGATVSPPVTLGNGTAPAVASNGNGFVVAWLDSGVVRAQRVATNGTVVGSVLTLDSNAQAGSAVTAVAAGTNYLIAYERGAASQRDIWLVRIDDGGATAPAQITATPGDETKPALAYSTAFERALLVYLRNGSVMGRLLSGTAALDESPLLSDGDTSLTSPTVAAAANHFVVAAGARIANRAHLLYQAVDGQNRLLGSPQRFAWLVDAPAGVSAALACASGQPCVVAPAGLSGGGTQIGTVQAQLVGEESGLLDSGTLPVPLRLVVDNTPPVASILSLVNDSYVPAANVNSGLVVSGVITDTNPIEQVEISLNSGAWQTASPGATWAATIDVGSLPEGSHTLRVRARDAAGNQGAPSASVTFRVDRTSPVLSLAPDVPSAIVRPLLDARGGWVFPFTGTLNDTASGSSQLTLEL
;
A
#
# COMPACT_ATOMS: atom_id res chain seq x y z
N ALA A 1 4.47 11.55 -11.10
CA ALA A 1 5.52 10.88 -11.90
C ALA A 1 6.30 9.95 -10.98
N TRP A 2 6.86 8.86 -11.50
CA TRP A 2 7.63 7.89 -10.73
C TRP A 2 8.73 7.25 -11.58
N GLN A 3 9.72 6.66 -10.92
CA GLN A 3 10.75 5.85 -11.55
C GLN A 3 10.33 4.38 -11.55
N SER A 4 10.50 3.68 -12.68
CA SER A 4 10.29 2.24 -12.81
C SER A 4 11.41 1.66 -13.68
N GLY A 5 12.29 0.84 -13.10
CA GLY A 5 13.40 0.21 -13.84
C GLY A 5 14.37 1.20 -14.49
N GLY A 6 14.58 2.39 -13.90
CA GLY A 6 15.43 3.45 -14.47
C GLY A 6 14.73 4.32 -15.51
N THR A 7 13.45 4.07 -15.79
CA THR A 7 12.61 4.91 -16.66
C THR A 7 11.73 5.83 -15.82
N ILE A 8 11.64 7.10 -16.21
CA ILE A 8 10.69 8.06 -15.68
C ILE A 8 9.37 7.92 -16.41
N ARG A 9 8.31 7.64 -15.65
CA ARG A 9 6.94 7.54 -16.13
C ARG A 9 6.06 8.54 -15.41
N MET A 10 4.97 8.92 -16.07
CA MET A 10 3.92 9.73 -15.46
C MET A 10 2.54 9.19 -15.82
N ALA A 11 1.56 9.48 -14.99
CA ALA A 11 0.15 9.25 -15.29
C ALA A 11 -0.62 10.45 -14.75
N ARG A 12 -1.64 10.88 -15.49
CA ARG A 12 -2.58 11.88 -15.00
C ARG A 12 -3.53 11.21 -14.01
N VAL A 13 -3.72 11.87 -12.88
CA VAL A 13 -4.73 11.52 -11.88
C VAL A 13 -5.78 12.61 -11.86
N ALA A 14 -7.06 12.25 -12.03
CA ALA A 14 -8.18 13.18 -11.96
C ALA A 14 -9.32 12.53 -11.16
N GLY A 15 -9.52 13.01 -9.93
CA GLY A 15 -10.38 12.33 -8.98
C GLY A 15 -9.88 10.91 -8.73
N ALA A 16 -10.77 9.92 -8.90
CA ALA A 16 -10.45 8.49 -8.76
C ALA A 16 -9.88 7.86 -10.05
N THR A 17 -9.78 8.61 -11.16
CA THR A 17 -9.35 8.07 -12.45
C THR A 17 -7.85 8.28 -12.66
N VAL A 18 -7.15 7.21 -13.04
CA VAL A 18 -5.74 7.23 -13.42
C VAL A 18 -5.60 6.88 -14.91
N SER A 19 -5.03 7.79 -15.70
CA SER A 19 -4.77 7.54 -17.13
C SER A 19 -3.63 6.54 -17.33
N PRO A 20 -3.55 5.88 -18.50
CA PRO A 20 -2.41 5.02 -18.84
C PRO A 20 -1.07 5.75 -18.68
N PRO A 21 -0.03 5.09 -18.14
CA PRO A 21 1.28 5.71 -17.96
C PRO A 21 1.94 6.11 -19.29
N VAL A 22 2.55 7.29 -19.31
CA VAL A 22 3.38 7.81 -20.39
C VAL A 22 4.85 7.79 -19.96
N THR A 23 5.72 7.30 -20.82
CA THR A 23 7.18 7.32 -20.62
C THR A 23 7.75 8.67 -21.02
N LEU A 24 8.52 9.31 -20.14
CA LEU A 24 9.17 10.59 -20.40
C LEU A 24 10.64 10.45 -20.81
N GLY A 25 11.32 9.43 -20.28
CA GLY A 25 12.74 9.19 -20.57
C GLY A 25 13.40 8.31 -19.52
N ASN A 26 14.72 8.20 -19.56
CA ASN A 26 15.50 7.52 -18.53
C ASN A 26 15.92 8.49 -17.43
N GLY A 27 16.07 7.98 -16.21
CA GLY A 27 16.58 8.74 -15.09
C GLY A 27 16.04 8.33 -13.73
N THR A 28 16.29 9.20 -12.75
CA THR A 28 15.94 9.06 -11.34
C THR A 28 15.39 10.37 -10.77
N ALA A 29 14.90 10.31 -9.52
CA ALA A 29 14.44 11.47 -8.74
C ALA A 29 13.46 12.41 -9.49
N PRO A 30 12.32 11.91 -10.00
CA PRO A 30 11.35 12.77 -10.67
C PRO A 30 10.68 13.73 -9.69
N ALA A 31 10.67 15.02 -10.04
CA ALA A 31 9.95 16.09 -9.36
C ALA A 31 8.86 16.66 -10.26
N VAL A 32 7.70 17.00 -9.68
CA VAL A 32 6.54 17.51 -10.43
C VAL A 32 6.08 18.82 -9.83
N ALA A 33 5.78 19.79 -10.68
CA ALA A 33 5.11 21.02 -10.29
C ALA A 33 3.96 21.35 -11.25
N SER A 34 2.93 22.04 -10.75
CA SER A 34 1.79 22.50 -11.53
C SER A 34 1.51 23.97 -11.26
N ASN A 35 1.27 24.74 -12.31
CA ASN A 35 0.82 26.14 -12.23
C ASN A 35 -0.69 26.29 -12.51
N GLY A 36 -1.45 25.18 -12.53
CA GLY A 36 -2.87 25.16 -12.90
C GLY A 36 -3.13 25.10 -14.42
N ASN A 37 -2.25 25.66 -15.24
CA ASN A 37 -2.33 25.64 -16.71
C ASN A 37 -1.55 24.48 -17.35
N GLY A 38 -0.77 23.76 -16.55
CA GLY A 38 -0.03 22.59 -16.97
C GLY A 38 0.85 22.06 -15.84
N PHE A 39 1.80 21.23 -16.22
CA PHE A 39 2.79 20.66 -15.34
C PHE A 39 4.18 20.73 -15.96
N VAL A 40 5.18 20.69 -15.11
CA VAL A 40 6.54 20.29 -15.48
C VAL A 40 6.91 19.06 -14.68
N VAL A 41 7.56 18.11 -15.35
CA VAL A 41 8.23 16.99 -14.71
C VAL A 41 9.72 17.15 -14.93
N ALA A 42 10.48 17.35 -13.86
CA ALA A 42 11.94 17.41 -13.90
C ALA A 42 12.53 16.11 -13.34
N TRP A 43 13.69 15.69 -13.84
CA TRP A 43 14.36 14.47 -13.37
C TRP A 43 15.86 14.51 -13.65
N LEU A 44 16.60 13.60 -13.04
CA LEU A 44 18.03 13.44 -13.27
C LEU A 44 18.29 12.26 -14.22
N ASP A 45 18.98 12.48 -15.32
CA ASP A 45 19.44 11.46 -16.27
C ASP A 45 20.97 11.42 -16.28
N SER A 46 21.56 10.52 -15.49
CA SER A 46 23.00 10.24 -15.51
C SER A 46 23.90 11.48 -15.36
N GLY A 47 23.51 12.46 -14.54
CA GLY A 47 24.22 13.73 -14.34
C GLY A 47 23.68 14.90 -15.18
N VAL A 48 22.65 14.67 -16.00
CA VAL A 48 21.95 15.71 -16.75
C VAL A 48 20.60 15.97 -16.11
N VAL A 49 20.33 17.21 -15.70
CA VAL A 49 19.00 17.62 -15.23
C VAL A 49 18.14 17.89 -16.46
N ARG A 50 17.02 17.17 -16.57
CA ARG A 50 16.06 17.27 -17.66
C ARG A 50 14.71 17.71 -17.17
N ALA A 51 13.90 18.28 -18.07
CA ALA A 51 12.50 18.56 -17.79
C ALA A 51 11.60 18.36 -19.01
N GLN A 52 10.35 18.01 -18.77
CA GLN A 52 9.32 17.87 -19.78
C GLN A 52 8.08 18.65 -19.36
N ARG A 53 7.58 19.50 -20.25
CA ARG A 53 6.27 20.15 -20.09
C ARG A 53 5.15 19.19 -20.42
N VAL A 54 4.06 19.28 -19.67
CA VAL A 54 2.90 18.41 -19.78
C VAL A 54 1.64 19.27 -19.65
N ALA A 55 0.68 19.08 -20.54
CA ALA A 55 -0.59 19.80 -20.51
C ALA A 55 -1.51 19.28 -19.38
N THR A 56 -2.56 20.04 -19.05
CA THR A 56 -3.52 19.69 -17.98
C THR A 56 -4.24 18.36 -18.22
N ASN A 57 -4.38 17.93 -19.48
CA ASN A 57 -4.96 16.65 -19.89
C ASN A 57 -3.94 15.48 -19.82
N GLY A 58 -2.68 15.74 -19.44
CA GLY A 58 -1.63 14.73 -19.32
C GLY A 58 -0.83 14.48 -20.59
N THR A 59 -1.05 15.21 -21.68
CA THR A 59 -0.25 15.06 -22.90
C THR A 59 1.09 15.76 -22.77
N VAL A 60 2.15 15.13 -23.26
CA VAL A 60 3.50 15.71 -23.34
C VAL A 60 3.49 16.89 -24.33
N VAL A 61 4.12 18.01 -23.95
CA VAL A 61 4.17 19.25 -24.74
C VAL A 61 5.62 19.58 -25.10
N GLY A 62 5.92 19.66 -26.40
CA GLY A 62 7.25 19.99 -26.89
C GLY A 62 8.29 18.90 -26.62
N SER A 63 9.56 19.19 -26.91
CA SER A 63 10.68 18.30 -26.64
C SER A 63 11.14 18.36 -25.19
N VAL A 64 11.84 17.30 -24.75
CA VAL A 64 12.54 17.30 -23.46
C VAL A 64 13.57 18.44 -23.43
N LEU A 65 13.56 19.20 -22.36
CA LEU A 65 14.52 20.28 -22.07
C LEU A 65 15.74 19.71 -21.34
N THR A 66 16.93 20.13 -21.75
CA THR A 66 18.18 19.95 -20.99
C THR A 66 18.41 21.21 -20.17
N LEU A 67 18.35 21.11 -18.83
CA LEU A 67 18.49 22.25 -17.94
C LEU A 67 19.95 22.48 -17.54
N ASP A 68 20.66 21.42 -17.19
CA ASP A 68 22.07 21.46 -16.83
C ASP A 68 22.72 20.10 -17.07
N SER A 69 23.90 20.08 -17.69
CA SER A 69 24.67 18.87 -18.00
C SER A 69 25.79 18.59 -16.99
N ASN A 70 25.89 19.40 -15.93
CA ASN A 70 26.99 19.35 -14.96
C ASN A 70 26.55 18.85 -13.58
N ALA A 71 25.32 18.35 -13.44
CA ALA A 71 24.91 17.68 -12.21
C ALA A 71 25.64 16.34 -12.08
N GLN A 72 25.58 15.74 -10.89
CA GLN A 72 26.16 14.41 -10.66
C GLN A 72 25.08 13.34 -10.59
N ALA A 73 25.44 12.10 -10.92
CA ALA A 73 24.54 10.97 -10.68
C ALA A 73 24.12 10.91 -9.20
N GLY A 74 22.85 10.63 -8.94
CA GLY A 74 22.28 10.63 -7.58
C GLY A 74 22.08 12.03 -6.97
N SER A 75 22.16 13.11 -7.76
CA SER A 75 21.70 14.45 -7.32
C SER A 75 20.19 14.45 -7.12
N ALA A 76 19.73 15.08 -6.04
CA ALA A 76 18.30 15.32 -5.84
C ALA A 76 17.79 16.45 -6.74
N VAL A 77 16.51 16.37 -7.12
CA VAL A 77 15.80 17.36 -7.94
C VAL A 77 14.45 17.65 -7.27
N THR A 78 14.07 18.92 -7.23
CA THR A 78 12.77 19.40 -6.74
C THR A 78 12.21 20.48 -7.65
N ALA A 79 10.89 20.62 -7.68
CA ALA A 79 10.19 21.52 -8.58
C ALA A 79 9.02 22.21 -7.86
N VAL A 80 8.82 23.49 -8.11
CA VAL A 80 7.62 24.23 -7.69
C VAL A 80 7.13 25.16 -8.79
N ALA A 81 5.83 25.45 -8.83
CA ALA A 81 5.30 26.52 -9.65
C ALA A 81 5.38 27.84 -8.88
N ALA A 82 5.90 28.87 -9.52
CA ALA A 82 6.01 30.23 -9.00
C ALA A 82 5.27 31.18 -9.95
N GLY A 83 4.00 31.43 -9.65
CA GLY A 83 3.09 32.11 -10.57
C GLY A 83 2.90 31.30 -11.85
N THR A 84 3.17 31.90 -13.01
CA THR A 84 3.11 31.23 -14.32
C THR A 84 4.34 30.39 -14.64
N ASN A 85 5.43 30.57 -13.89
CA ASN A 85 6.72 29.94 -14.15
C ASN A 85 6.91 28.71 -13.27
N TYR A 86 7.94 27.92 -13.58
CA TYR A 86 8.41 26.82 -12.74
C TYR A 86 9.83 27.10 -12.26
N LEU A 87 10.13 26.74 -11.02
CA LEU A 87 11.47 26.77 -10.45
C LEU A 87 11.90 25.32 -10.18
N ILE A 88 13.06 24.94 -10.69
CA ILE A 88 13.67 23.63 -10.52
C ILE A 88 14.96 23.82 -9.72
N ALA A 89 14.99 23.31 -8.49
CA ALA A 89 16.22 23.27 -7.70
C ALA A 89 16.82 21.86 -7.71
N TYR A 90 18.13 21.78 -7.73
CA TYR A 90 18.86 20.53 -7.79
C TYR A 90 20.25 20.67 -7.19
N GLU A 91 20.86 19.54 -6.89
CA GLU A 91 22.24 19.49 -6.40
C GLU A 91 23.23 19.42 -7.55
N ARG A 92 24.36 20.10 -7.41
CA ARG A 92 25.48 20.04 -8.36
C ARG A 92 26.80 20.19 -7.62
N GLY A 93 27.80 19.43 -8.05
CA GLY A 93 29.11 19.36 -7.38
C GLY A 93 29.46 17.93 -6.98
N ALA A 94 30.71 17.72 -6.55
CA ALA A 94 31.17 16.40 -6.10
C ALA A 94 30.45 15.99 -4.81
N ALA A 95 30.37 14.68 -4.53
CA ALA A 95 29.87 14.20 -3.24
C ALA A 95 30.77 14.75 -2.11
N SER A 96 30.19 15.46 -1.14
CA SER A 96 30.85 16.27 -0.07
C SER A 96 31.09 17.76 -0.39
N GLN A 97 30.77 18.21 -1.59
CA GLN A 97 30.85 19.62 -2.01
C GLN A 97 29.67 19.96 -2.94
N ARG A 98 28.49 19.42 -2.65
CA ARG A 98 27.29 19.75 -3.41
C ARG A 98 26.84 21.16 -3.04
N ASP A 99 26.55 21.96 -4.06
CA ASP A 99 25.82 23.21 -3.94
C ASP A 99 24.40 23.02 -4.48
N ILE A 100 23.48 23.89 -4.06
CA ILE A 100 22.14 23.98 -4.63
C ILE A 100 22.14 24.95 -5.80
N TRP A 101 21.65 24.47 -6.94
CA TRP A 101 21.48 25.22 -8.18
C TRP A 101 20.01 25.32 -8.54
N LEU A 102 19.68 26.31 -9.37
CA LEU A 102 18.31 26.64 -9.72
C LEU A 102 18.19 27.02 -11.20
N VAL A 103 17.12 26.54 -11.82
CA VAL A 103 16.70 26.94 -13.18
C VAL A 103 15.23 27.37 -13.13
N ARG A 104 14.90 28.44 -13.84
CA ARG A 104 13.51 28.82 -14.09
C ARG A 104 13.08 28.32 -15.47
N ILE A 105 11.86 27.79 -15.56
CA ILE A 105 11.22 27.42 -16.82
C ILE A 105 9.98 28.29 -17.00
N ASP A 106 9.92 29.01 -18.12
CA ASP A 106 8.79 29.82 -18.57
C ASP A 106 8.46 29.49 -20.03
N ASP A 107 7.44 30.13 -20.62
CA ASP A 107 6.98 29.79 -21.97
C ASP A 107 8.04 30.04 -23.05
N GLY A 108 9.10 30.81 -22.75
CA GLY A 108 10.27 30.99 -23.59
C GLY A 108 11.34 29.91 -23.44
N GLY A 109 11.19 28.97 -22.50
CA GLY A 109 12.12 27.87 -22.26
C GLY A 109 12.75 27.91 -20.86
N ALA A 110 13.97 27.38 -20.73
CA ALA A 110 14.71 27.34 -19.48
C ALA A 110 15.76 28.47 -19.42
N THR A 111 15.90 29.12 -18.27
CA THR A 111 16.99 30.06 -18.01
C THR A 111 18.32 29.32 -17.84
N ALA A 112 19.44 30.04 -17.90
CA ALA A 112 20.73 29.48 -17.51
C ALA A 112 20.71 29.03 -16.03
N PRO A 113 21.43 27.94 -15.67
CA PRO A 113 21.64 27.54 -14.28
C PRO A 113 22.21 28.65 -13.42
N ALA A 114 21.55 28.94 -12.30
CA ALA A 114 22.01 29.87 -11.28
C ALA A 114 22.45 29.10 -10.04
N GLN A 115 23.69 29.32 -9.60
CA GLN A 115 24.19 28.81 -8.33
C GLN A 115 23.52 29.56 -7.18
N ILE A 116 22.86 28.85 -6.27
CA ILE A 116 22.21 29.44 -5.11
C ILE A 116 23.17 29.41 -3.93
N THR A 117 23.64 28.24 -3.52
CA THR A 117 24.65 28.14 -2.47
C THR A 117 26.05 28.15 -3.10
N ALA A 118 27.00 28.82 -2.44
CA ALA A 118 28.40 28.91 -2.88
C ALA A 118 29.33 28.64 -1.70
N THR A 119 28.91 27.73 -0.84
CA THR A 119 29.48 27.53 0.49
C THR A 119 30.39 26.31 0.48
N PRO A 120 31.46 26.26 1.29
CA PRO A 120 32.37 25.10 1.33
C PRO A 120 31.75 23.80 1.90
N GLY A 121 30.44 23.79 2.19
CA GLY A 121 29.74 22.67 2.81
C GLY A 121 29.10 21.75 1.78
N ASP A 122 28.67 20.57 2.22
CA ASP A 122 27.84 19.68 1.42
C ASP A 122 26.37 20.07 1.61
N GLU A 123 25.80 20.79 0.64
CA GLU A 123 24.39 21.14 0.61
C GLU A 123 23.57 20.14 -0.20
N THR A 124 22.58 19.53 0.46
CA THR A 124 21.81 18.43 -0.14
C THR A 124 20.32 18.50 0.19
N LYS A 125 19.55 17.69 -0.51
CA LYS A 125 18.11 17.47 -0.40
C LYS A 125 17.31 18.77 -0.47
N PRO A 126 17.39 19.53 -1.59
CA PRO A 126 16.61 20.74 -1.74
C PRO A 126 15.11 20.42 -1.75
N ALA A 127 14.32 21.28 -1.10
CA ALA A 127 12.86 21.32 -1.21
C ALA A 127 12.39 22.77 -1.42
N LEU A 128 11.31 22.94 -2.17
CA LEU A 128 10.78 24.24 -2.58
C LEU A 128 9.29 24.34 -2.26
N ALA A 129 8.88 25.50 -1.76
CA ALA A 129 7.47 25.90 -1.71
C ALA A 129 7.33 27.35 -2.18
N TYR A 130 6.25 27.64 -2.89
CA TYR A 130 5.93 28.99 -3.33
C TYR A 130 4.69 29.50 -2.60
N SER A 131 4.78 30.71 -2.06
CA SER A 131 3.65 31.41 -1.49
C SER A 131 3.18 32.48 -2.46
N THR A 132 1.91 32.39 -2.87
CA THR A 132 1.25 33.44 -3.64
C THR A 132 1.02 34.69 -2.81
N ALA A 133 0.86 34.55 -1.48
CA ALA A 133 0.67 35.69 -0.57
C ALA A 133 1.95 36.53 -0.42
N PHE A 134 3.12 35.88 -0.47
CA PHE A 134 4.41 36.56 -0.38
C PHE A 134 5.07 36.82 -1.73
N GLU A 135 4.49 36.27 -2.81
CA GLU A 135 5.05 36.23 -4.16
C GLU A 135 6.51 35.72 -4.20
N ARG A 136 6.84 34.79 -3.30
CA ARG A 136 8.20 34.29 -3.07
C ARG A 136 8.19 32.78 -2.90
N ALA A 137 9.30 32.16 -3.30
CA ALA A 137 9.56 30.77 -2.94
C ALA A 137 10.50 30.71 -1.73
N LEU A 138 10.31 29.72 -0.87
CA LEU A 138 11.27 29.33 0.15
C LEU A 138 11.96 28.04 -0.32
N LEU A 139 13.28 28.12 -0.49
CA LEU A 139 14.16 26.99 -0.72
C LEU A 139 14.73 26.53 0.61
N VAL A 140 14.59 25.25 0.93
CA VAL A 140 15.24 24.63 2.09
C VAL A 140 16.18 23.51 1.64
N TYR A 141 17.25 23.29 2.39
CA TYR A 141 18.25 22.25 2.13
C TYR A 141 18.98 21.89 3.43
N LEU A 142 19.66 20.74 3.42
CA LEU A 142 20.54 20.34 4.50
C LEU A 142 21.91 20.97 4.32
N ARG A 143 22.47 21.49 5.42
CA ARG A 143 23.88 21.84 5.54
C ARG A 143 24.35 21.47 6.94
N ASN A 144 25.42 20.69 7.05
CA ASN A 144 26.03 20.30 8.33
C ASN A 144 25.01 19.77 9.36
N GLY A 145 24.07 18.93 8.91
CA GLY A 145 23.05 18.32 9.77
C GLY A 145 21.87 19.21 10.17
N SER A 146 21.85 20.47 9.74
CA SER A 146 20.75 21.43 9.98
C SER A 146 19.98 21.72 8.70
N VAL A 147 18.74 22.21 8.84
CA VAL A 147 17.96 22.71 7.71
C VAL A 147 18.18 24.21 7.57
N MET A 148 18.71 24.62 6.44
CA MET A 148 18.86 26.02 6.04
C MET A 148 17.70 26.43 5.15
N GLY A 149 17.37 27.72 5.15
CA GLY A 149 16.35 28.30 4.30
C GLY A 149 16.81 29.57 3.60
N ARG A 150 16.43 29.73 2.34
CA ARG A 150 16.64 30.94 1.53
C ARG A 150 15.37 31.32 0.81
N LEU A 151 14.97 32.58 0.94
CA LEU A 151 13.91 33.13 0.12
C LEU A 151 14.40 33.38 -1.30
N LEU A 152 13.53 33.14 -2.27
CA LEU A 152 13.79 33.33 -3.69
C LEU A 152 12.77 34.31 -4.29
N SER A 153 13.27 35.24 -5.09
CA SER A 153 12.48 36.05 -6.03
C SER A 153 12.87 35.66 -7.45
N GLY A 154 12.10 34.75 -8.05
CA GLY A 154 12.50 34.07 -9.29
C GLY A 154 13.76 33.24 -9.05
N THR A 155 14.85 33.56 -9.77
CA THR A 155 16.16 32.89 -9.59
C THR A 155 17.12 33.65 -8.67
N ALA A 156 16.73 34.84 -8.18
CA ALA A 156 17.54 35.61 -7.26
C ALA A 156 17.34 35.10 -5.83
N ALA A 157 18.43 34.76 -5.16
CA ALA A 157 18.41 34.32 -3.77
C ALA A 157 18.58 35.49 -2.81
N LEU A 158 17.75 35.53 -1.78
CA LEU A 158 17.76 36.50 -0.70
C LEU A 158 18.46 35.91 0.54
N ASP A 159 18.17 36.49 1.71
CA ASP A 159 18.78 36.15 2.99
C ASP A 159 18.66 34.65 3.32
N GLU A 160 19.78 34.09 3.76
CA GLU A 160 19.89 32.74 4.30
C GLU A 160 19.68 32.75 5.81
N SER A 161 19.00 31.74 6.32
CA SER A 161 18.81 31.57 7.77
C SER A 161 18.77 30.09 8.15
N PRO A 162 19.33 29.70 9.30
CA PRO A 162 19.11 28.37 9.85
C PRO A 162 17.66 28.28 10.35
N LEU A 163 16.93 27.27 9.88
CA LEU A 163 15.49 27.12 10.16
C LEU A 163 15.19 26.00 11.15
N LEU A 164 15.94 24.89 11.08
CA LEU A 164 15.84 23.79 12.04
C LEU A 164 17.23 23.27 12.39
N SER A 165 17.45 23.01 13.66
CA SER A 165 18.60 22.29 14.21
C SER A 165 18.12 21.50 15.42
N ASP A 166 18.65 20.29 15.62
CA ASP A 166 18.34 19.44 16.78
C ASP A 166 19.53 19.33 17.76
N GLY A 167 20.62 20.06 17.53
CA GLY A 167 21.86 19.94 18.30
C GLY A 167 22.68 18.68 17.99
N ASP A 168 22.06 17.63 17.44
CA ASP A 168 22.62 16.31 17.13
C ASP A 168 22.63 16.04 15.60
N THR A 169 23.17 16.99 14.83
CA THR A 169 23.74 16.89 13.45
C THR A 169 23.10 16.00 12.38
N SER A 170 21.87 15.50 12.51
CA SER A 170 21.35 14.48 11.57
C SER A 170 19.89 14.66 11.18
N LEU A 171 19.49 15.90 10.91
CA LEU A 171 18.23 16.15 10.20
C LEU A 171 18.26 15.53 8.80
N THR A 172 17.12 14.96 8.41
CA THR A 172 16.97 14.25 7.15
C THR A 172 15.71 14.68 6.42
N SER A 173 15.78 14.64 5.10
CA SER A 173 14.64 14.82 4.19
C SER A 173 13.83 16.08 4.50
N PRO A 174 14.45 17.27 4.41
CA PRO A 174 13.75 18.52 4.65
C PRO A 174 12.61 18.67 3.64
N THR A 175 11.51 19.21 4.11
CA THR A 175 10.34 19.51 3.30
C THR A 175 9.80 20.87 3.72
N VAL A 176 9.21 21.58 2.77
CA VAL A 176 8.64 22.90 2.99
C VAL A 176 7.31 23.00 2.28
N ALA A 177 6.37 23.70 2.89
CA ALA A 177 5.10 24.03 2.28
C ALA A 177 4.69 25.46 2.63
N ALA A 178 3.90 26.07 1.74
CA ALA A 178 3.38 27.42 1.93
C ALA A 178 1.95 27.35 2.46
N ALA A 179 1.70 28.05 3.56
CA ALA A 179 0.37 28.38 4.05
C ALA A 179 -0.02 29.80 3.60
N ALA A 180 -1.24 30.23 3.96
CA ALA A 180 -1.74 31.55 3.56
C ALA A 180 -0.92 32.72 4.12
N ASN A 181 -0.25 32.55 5.26
CA ASN A 181 0.44 33.63 5.99
C ASN A 181 1.80 33.23 6.57
N HIS A 182 2.33 32.05 6.24
CA HIS A 182 3.66 31.57 6.65
C HIS A 182 4.09 30.40 5.77
N PHE A 183 5.35 30.00 5.86
CA PHE A 183 5.86 28.70 5.43
C PHE A 183 5.97 27.77 6.63
N VAL A 184 5.78 26.48 6.40
CA VAL A 184 6.09 25.42 7.36
C VAL A 184 7.26 24.62 6.81
N VAL A 185 8.32 24.51 7.60
CA VAL A 185 9.48 23.69 7.31
C VAL A 185 9.48 22.52 8.26
N ALA A 186 9.74 21.31 7.75
CA ALA A 186 9.84 20.11 8.56
C ALA A 186 11.00 19.22 8.13
N ALA A 187 11.52 18.43 9.05
CA ALA A 187 12.55 17.43 8.79
C ALA A 187 12.41 16.24 9.75
N GLY A 188 12.85 15.07 9.30
CA GLY A 188 12.96 13.88 10.15
C GLY A 188 14.27 13.90 10.95
N ALA A 189 14.24 13.41 12.18
CA ALA A 189 15.43 13.25 13.03
C ALA A 189 15.41 11.89 13.75
N ARG A 190 16.59 11.43 14.18
CA ARG A 190 16.75 10.28 15.08
C ARG A 190 17.39 10.73 16.38
N ILE A 191 16.62 10.73 17.46
CA ILE A 191 17.09 11.20 18.77
C ILE A 191 16.85 10.07 19.78
N ALA A 192 17.93 9.62 20.42
CA ALA A 192 17.94 8.45 21.31
C ALA A 192 17.28 7.21 20.68
N ASN A 193 17.67 6.89 19.44
CA ASN A 193 17.17 5.79 18.61
C ASN A 193 15.67 5.85 18.22
N ARG A 194 14.93 6.85 18.67
CA ARG A 194 13.53 7.08 18.27
C ARG A 194 13.47 8.02 17.08
N ALA A 195 12.52 7.81 16.18
CA ALA A 195 12.25 8.78 15.13
C ALA A 195 11.54 9.99 15.73
N HIS A 196 11.83 11.16 15.17
CA HIS A 196 11.19 12.43 15.49
C HIS A 196 10.91 13.16 14.19
N LEU A 197 9.89 14.01 14.25
CA LEU A 197 9.60 14.98 13.22
C LEU A 197 9.70 16.36 13.88
N LEU A 198 10.61 17.19 13.38
CA LEU A 198 10.76 18.58 13.81
C LEU A 198 10.11 19.47 12.77
N TYR A 199 9.42 20.52 13.21
CA TYR A 199 8.86 21.51 12.31
C TYR A 199 8.87 22.91 12.93
N GLN A 200 8.92 23.91 12.04
CA GLN A 200 9.06 25.31 12.38
C GLN A 200 8.26 26.15 11.37
N ALA A 201 7.50 27.12 11.88
CA ALA A 201 6.86 28.12 11.06
C ALA A 201 7.84 29.26 10.76
N VAL A 202 7.79 29.77 9.53
CA VAL A 202 8.70 30.80 9.01
C VAL A 202 7.89 31.83 8.23
N ASP A 203 8.14 33.13 8.41
CA ASP A 203 7.40 34.17 7.70
C ASP A 203 7.94 34.46 6.28
N GLY A 204 7.30 35.40 5.57
CA GLY A 204 7.68 35.85 4.23
C GLY A 204 9.02 36.61 4.15
N GLN A 205 9.71 36.76 5.29
CA GLN A 205 10.99 37.43 5.46
C GLN A 205 12.06 36.48 6.03
N ASN A 206 11.80 35.17 6.01
CA ASN A 206 12.71 34.11 6.47
C ASN A 206 12.97 34.15 7.99
N ARG A 207 12.04 34.70 8.78
CA ARG A 207 12.15 34.78 10.25
C ARG A 207 11.32 33.68 10.91
N LEU A 208 11.85 33.10 11.98
CA LEU A 208 11.17 32.06 12.74
C LEU A 208 9.93 32.62 13.47
N LEU A 209 8.83 31.91 13.36
CA LEU A 209 7.58 32.21 14.06
C LEU A 209 7.40 31.22 15.21
N GLY A 210 7.60 31.70 16.45
CA GLY A 210 7.52 30.87 17.64
C GLY A 210 8.65 29.83 17.75
N SER A 211 8.57 29.00 18.79
CA SER A 211 9.55 27.94 19.04
C SER A 211 9.31 26.72 18.15
N PRO A 212 10.37 26.00 17.73
CA PRO A 212 10.25 24.78 16.96
C PRO A 212 9.46 23.75 17.76
N GLN A 213 8.65 22.99 17.05
CA GLN A 213 7.79 21.97 17.62
C GLN A 213 8.33 20.59 17.24
N ARG A 214 8.18 19.65 18.16
CA ARG A 214 8.72 18.30 18.03
C ARG A 214 7.62 17.27 18.23
N PHE A 215 7.47 16.38 17.26
CA PHE A 215 6.67 15.17 17.38
C PHE A 215 7.59 13.98 17.61
N ALA A 216 7.43 13.32 18.75
CA ALA A 216 8.14 12.10 19.08
C ALA A 216 7.25 10.88 18.80
N TRP A 217 7.85 9.86 18.19
CA TRP A 217 7.22 8.56 18.00
C TRP A 217 7.34 7.73 19.29
N LEU A 218 6.23 7.14 19.76
CA LEU A 218 6.21 6.30 20.97
C LEU A 218 6.70 4.85 20.75
N VAL A 219 6.84 4.43 19.50
CA VAL A 219 7.40 3.12 19.09
C VAL A 219 8.49 3.33 18.04
N ASP A 220 9.37 2.34 17.85
CA ASP A 220 10.40 2.37 16.81
C ASP A 220 9.76 2.57 15.43
N ALA A 221 9.89 3.77 14.86
CA ALA A 221 9.39 4.01 13.51
C ALA A 221 10.24 3.20 12.50
N PRO A 222 9.62 2.76 11.39
CA PRO A 222 10.35 2.10 10.31
C PRO A 222 11.58 2.92 9.86
N ALA A 223 12.65 2.23 9.47
CA ALA A 223 13.78 2.90 8.83
C ALA A 223 13.30 3.65 7.57
N GLY A 224 13.67 4.92 7.40
CA GLY A 224 13.38 5.69 6.19
C GLY A 224 12.13 6.58 6.20
N VAL A 225 11.60 6.96 7.37
CA VAL A 225 10.51 7.96 7.46
C VAL A 225 10.87 9.22 6.67
N SER A 226 10.04 9.57 5.70
CA SER A 226 10.15 10.84 4.97
C SER A 226 9.02 11.75 5.42
N ALA A 227 9.28 13.02 5.70
CA ALA A 227 8.22 13.96 6.02
C ALA A 227 7.48 14.37 4.74
N ALA A 228 6.14 14.34 4.78
CA ALA A 228 5.29 14.96 3.78
C ALA A 228 4.45 16.06 4.43
N LEU A 229 4.33 17.18 3.73
CA LEU A 229 3.52 18.33 4.12
C LEU A 229 2.37 18.48 3.12
N ALA A 230 1.16 18.62 3.63
CA ALA A 230 0.00 19.01 2.86
C ALA A 230 -0.65 20.25 3.51
N CYS A 231 -0.55 21.39 2.83
CA CYS A 231 -1.21 22.62 3.24
C CYS A 231 -2.33 22.93 2.25
N ALA A 232 -3.52 23.26 2.76
CA ALA A 232 -4.59 23.84 1.96
C ALA A 232 -4.83 25.27 2.41
N SER A 233 -5.26 26.14 1.49
CA SER A 233 -5.60 27.52 1.83
C SER A 233 -6.65 27.56 2.93
N GLY A 234 -6.37 28.29 4.02
CA GLY A 234 -7.27 28.39 5.18
C GLY A 234 -7.32 27.14 6.07
N GLN A 235 -6.44 26.16 5.89
CA GLN A 235 -6.31 24.97 6.75
C GLN A 235 -4.88 24.88 7.30
N PRO A 236 -4.68 24.30 8.51
CA PRO A 236 -3.35 24.02 9.01
C PRO A 236 -2.63 23.03 8.08
N CYS A 237 -1.32 23.20 7.96
CA CYS A 237 -0.48 22.22 7.28
C CYS A 237 -0.49 20.91 8.07
N VAL A 238 -0.89 19.82 7.42
CA VAL A 238 -0.79 18.48 8.01
C VAL A 238 0.61 17.95 7.68
N VAL A 239 1.34 17.58 8.72
CA VAL A 239 2.60 16.85 8.57
C VAL A 239 2.32 15.38 8.80
N ALA A 240 2.61 14.56 7.78
CA ALA A 240 2.45 13.12 7.85
C ALA A 240 3.75 12.43 7.43
N PRO A 241 4.10 11.28 8.00
CA PRO A 241 5.15 10.43 7.45
C PRO A 241 4.70 9.85 6.10
N ALA A 242 5.56 9.93 5.11
CA ALA A 242 5.48 9.22 3.85
C ALA A 242 6.49 8.06 3.83
N GLY A 243 6.19 7.03 3.05
CA GLY A 243 7.09 5.87 2.86
C GLY A 243 6.77 4.65 3.73
N LEU A 244 5.56 4.53 4.29
CA LEU A 244 5.08 3.31 4.92
C LEU A 244 4.71 2.25 3.86
N SER A 245 5.70 1.82 3.08
CA SER A 245 5.55 0.75 2.07
C SER A 245 6.48 -0.40 2.42
N GLY A 246 5.92 -1.41 3.08
CA GLY A 246 6.50 -2.73 3.26
C GLY A 246 5.37 -3.74 3.31
N GLY A 247 5.46 -4.81 2.53
CA GLY A 247 4.58 -5.96 2.68
C GLY A 247 5.05 -6.73 3.91
N GLY A 248 4.31 -6.65 5.01
CA GLY A 248 4.63 -7.36 6.23
C GLY A 248 4.28 -6.57 7.49
N THR A 249 3.36 -7.15 8.25
CA THR A 249 3.11 -6.94 9.68
C THR A 249 2.74 -5.50 10.08
N GLN A 250 1.43 -5.33 10.35
CA GLN A 250 0.83 -4.32 11.23
C GLN A 250 1.77 -3.16 11.61
N ILE A 251 1.76 -2.08 10.81
CA ILE A 251 2.39 -0.83 11.24
C ILE A 251 1.49 -0.30 12.34
N GLY A 252 1.95 -0.45 13.58
CA GLY A 252 1.16 -0.25 14.79
C GLY A 252 0.53 1.13 14.90
N THR A 253 -0.22 1.31 15.99
CA THR A 253 -0.72 2.61 16.45
C THR A 253 0.33 3.69 16.27
N VAL A 254 0.11 4.60 15.32
CA VAL A 254 0.79 5.90 15.37
C VAL A 254 0.30 6.56 16.66
N GLN A 255 1.20 6.81 17.60
CA GLN A 255 0.91 7.64 18.76
C GLN A 255 1.98 8.72 18.75
N ALA A 256 1.56 9.94 18.47
CA ALA A 256 2.41 11.11 18.49
C ALA A 256 2.03 11.96 19.69
N GLN A 257 3.04 12.48 20.38
CA GLN A 257 2.89 13.49 21.43
C GLN A 257 3.64 14.74 21.00
N LEU A 258 3.02 15.91 21.18
CA LEU A 258 3.71 17.20 21.12
C LEU A 258 4.64 17.29 22.33
N VAL A 259 5.95 17.40 22.09
CA VAL A 259 6.95 17.59 23.13
C VAL A 259 7.43 19.04 23.02
N GLY A 260 7.00 19.90 23.95
CA GLY A 260 7.59 21.21 24.13
C GLY A 260 8.87 21.08 24.96
N GLU A 261 9.98 21.63 24.49
CA GLU A 261 11.28 21.52 25.18
C GLU A 261 11.61 22.70 26.12
N GLU A 262 10.73 23.69 26.25
CA GLU A 262 10.88 24.79 27.21
C GLU A 262 9.80 24.78 28.28
N SER A 263 10.22 24.91 29.54
CA SER A 263 9.34 25.16 30.67
C SER A 263 8.64 26.51 30.49
N GLY A 264 7.38 26.49 30.05
CA GLY A 264 6.51 27.69 30.02
C GLY A 264 5.71 27.95 28.74
N LEU A 265 5.71 27.06 27.75
CA LEU A 265 4.88 27.21 26.55
C LEU A 265 3.41 26.79 26.80
N LEU A 266 2.49 27.72 26.50
CA LEU A 266 1.02 27.60 26.62
C LEU A 266 0.38 26.64 25.58
N ASP A 267 1.15 25.73 24.97
CA ASP A 267 0.62 24.79 23.98
C ASP A 267 1.16 23.36 24.18
N SER A 268 1.44 22.98 25.43
CA SER A 268 1.53 21.56 25.81
C SER A 268 0.12 20.94 25.83
N GLY A 269 -0.58 21.00 24.71
CA GLY A 269 -1.80 20.24 24.48
C GLY A 269 -1.42 18.78 24.28
N THR A 270 -1.61 17.95 25.30
CA THR A 270 -1.74 16.51 25.08
C THR A 270 -2.87 16.34 24.09
N LEU A 271 -2.61 15.77 22.89
CA LEU A 271 -3.71 15.35 22.01
C LEU A 271 -4.66 14.51 22.88
N PRO A 272 -5.95 14.87 22.99
CA PRO A 272 -6.87 14.23 23.95
C PRO A 272 -7.03 12.73 23.69
N VAL A 273 -6.64 12.27 22.51
CA VAL A 273 -6.41 10.87 22.17
C VAL A 273 -5.24 10.83 21.16
N PRO A 274 -4.23 9.97 21.32
CA PRO A 274 -3.22 9.78 20.27
C PRO A 274 -3.91 9.38 18.96
N LEU A 275 -3.55 10.03 17.84
CA LEU A 275 -4.08 9.71 16.52
C LEU A 275 -3.62 8.32 16.06
N ARG A 276 -4.43 7.29 16.35
CA ARG A 276 -4.17 5.92 15.91
C ARG A 276 -4.47 5.75 14.43
N LEU A 277 -3.43 5.78 13.59
CA LEU A 277 -3.49 5.27 12.22
C LEU A 277 -3.07 3.79 12.24
N VAL A 278 -3.89 2.93 11.62
CA VAL A 278 -3.53 1.53 11.34
C VAL A 278 -3.44 1.40 9.83
N VAL A 279 -2.28 1.00 9.33
CA VAL A 279 -2.07 0.67 7.91
C VAL A 279 -1.90 -0.84 7.82
N ASP A 280 -2.80 -1.48 7.09
CA ASP A 280 -2.74 -2.90 6.81
C ASP A 280 -2.90 -3.16 5.31
N ASN A 281 -1.96 -3.92 4.76
CA ASN A 281 -1.88 -4.30 3.37
C ASN A 281 -1.74 -5.83 3.18
N THR A 282 -1.95 -6.61 4.24
CA THR A 282 -1.81 -8.07 4.19
C THR A 282 -3.19 -8.68 4.01
N PRO A 283 -3.52 -9.26 2.85
CA PRO A 283 -4.83 -9.89 2.67
C PRO A 283 -4.98 -11.17 3.50
N PRO A 284 -6.20 -11.48 3.95
CA PRO A 284 -6.47 -12.70 4.71
C PRO A 284 -6.30 -13.97 3.86
N VAL A 285 -5.87 -15.06 4.49
CA VAL A 285 -5.75 -16.37 3.85
C VAL A 285 -6.85 -17.30 4.38
N ALA A 286 -7.70 -17.80 3.48
CA ALA A 286 -8.83 -18.66 3.82
C ALA A 286 -8.59 -20.12 3.40
N SER A 287 -9.13 -21.06 4.19
CA SER A 287 -9.06 -22.50 3.92
C SER A 287 -10.37 -23.20 4.29
N ILE A 288 -10.61 -24.37 3.67
CA ILE A 288 -11.72 -25.29 3.96
C ILE A 288 -11.14 -26.50 4.68
N LEU A 289 -11.69 -26.88 5.85
CA LEU A 289 -11.20 -28.00 6.66
C LEU A 289 -12.20 -29.15 6.77
N SER A 290 -13.50 -28.86 6.67
CA SER A 290 -14.56 -29.87 6.87
C SER A 290 -14.76 -30.81 5.68
N LEU A 291 -14.14 -30.52 4.53
CA LEU A 291 -14.29 -31.29 3.31
C LEU A 291 -12.93 -31.83 2.87
N VAL A 292 -12.92 -33.11 2.51
CA VAL A 292 -11.79 -33.76 1.86
C VAL A 292 -12.05 -33.80 0.36
N ASN A 293 -11.01 -33.61 -0.44
CA ASN A 293 -11.14 -33.64 -1.89
C ASN A 293 -11.66 -35.01 -2.38
N ASP A 294 -12.61 -34.98 -3.31
CA ASP A 294 -13.33 -36.14 -3.86
C ASP A 294 -14.19 -36.92 -2.86
N SER A 295 -14.50 -36.34 -1.69
CA SER A 295 -15.45 -36.94 -0.74
C SER A 295 -16.89 -36.93 -1.27
N TYR A 296 -17.69 -37.91 -0.83
CA TYR A 296 -19.12 -37.99 -1.12
C TYR A 296 -19.95 -37.26 -0.07
N VAL A 297 -21.02 -36.59 -0.51
CA VAL A 297 -22.00 -35.99 0.39
C VAL A 297 -22.74 -37.12 1.13
N PRO A 298 -22.76 -37.13 2.48
CA PRO A 298 -23.54 -38.12 3.22
C PRO A 298 -25.03 -38.03 2.89
N ALA A 299 -25.70 -39.18 2.75
CA ALA A 299 -27.12 -39.24 2.41
C ALA A 299 -28.02 -38.41 3.35
N ALA A 300 -27.66 -38.31 4.63
CA ALA A 300 -28.36 -37.51 5.63
C ALA A 300 -28.34 -35.99 5.33
N ASN A 301 -27.35 -35.52 4.57
CA ASN A 301 -27.13 -34.11 4.26
C ASN A 301 -27.74 -33.69 2.91
N VAL A 302 -28.11 -34.63 2.04
CA VAL A 302 -28.60 -34.34 0.68
C VAL A 302 -29.83 -33.41 0.69
N ASN A 303 -30.70 -33.53 1.69
CA ASN A 303 -31.93 -32.71 1.81
C ASN A 303 -31.86 -31.65 2.93
N SER A 304 -30.84 -31.70 3.79
CA SER A 304 -30.68 -30.82 4.96
C SER A 304 -29.59 -29.75 4.76
N GLY A 305 -28.88 -29.82 3.64
CA GLY A 305 -27.71 -29.00 3.34
C GLY A 305 -26.40 -29.62 3.84
N LEU A 306 -25.31 -29.28 3.14
CA LEU A 306 -23.95 -29.67 3.49
C LEU A 306 -23.32 -28.57 4.32
N VAL A 307 -23.07 -28.85 5.61
CA VAL A 307 -22.34 -27.92 6.48
C VAL A 307 -20.86 -28.01 6.16
N VAL A 308 -20.29 -26.86 5.82
CA VAL A 308 -18.88 -26.71 5.49
C VAL A 308 -18.23 -25.69 6.42
N SER A 309 -17.00 -25.92 6.84
CA SER A 309 -16.28 -25.04 7.74
C SER A 309 -14.78 -25.03 7.48
N GLY A 310 -14.13 -23.99 7.99
CA GLY A 310 -12.69 -23.81 7.86
C GLY A 310 -12.16 -22.66 8.70
N VAL A 311 -10.93 -22.25 8.40
CA VAL A 311 -10.22 -21.20 9.12
C VAL A 311 -9.74 -20.11 8.19
N ILE A 312 -9.66 -18.90 8.72
CA ILE A 312 -9.08 -17.72 8.10
C ILE A 312 -7.96 -17.23 9.01
N THR A 313 -6.76 -17.07 8.44
CA THR A 313 -5.59 -16.54 9.12
C THR A 313 -5.33 -15.11 8.65
N ASP A 314 -5.36 -14.18 9.60
CA ASP A 314 -5.01 -12.78 9.43
C ASP A 314 -4.59 -12.18 10.79
N THR A 315 -3.90 -11.05 10.77
CA THR A 315 -3.59 -10.24 11.97
C THR A 315 -4.73 -9.29 12.37
N ASN A 316 -5.68 -9.03 11.47
CA ASN A 316 -6.81 -8.14 11.66
C ASN A 316 -8.13 -8.91 11.80
N PRO A 317 -9.15 -8.29 12.42
CA PRO A 317 -10.49 -8.85 12.43
C PRO A 317 -11.01 -9.07 11.01
N ILE A 318 -11.67 -10.21 10.79
CA ILE A 318 -12.32 -10.52 9.52
C ILE A 318 -13.66 -9.80 9.46
N GLU A 319 -13.84 -8.96 8.44
CA GLU A 319 -15.08 -8.22 8.20
C GLU A 319 -16.09 -9.06 7.40
N GLN A 320 -15.60 -9.86 6.45
CA GLN A 320 -16.45 -10.63 5.55
C GLN A 320 -15.83 -11.98 5.18
N VAL A 321 -16.68 -13.00 5.08
CA VAL A 321 -16.33 -14.32 4.53
C VAL A 321 -17.31 -14.64 3.42
N GLU A 322 -16.80 -15.14 2.31
CA GLU A 322 -17.61 -15.49 1.15
C GLU A 322 -17.23 -16.86 0.61
N ILE A 323 -18.23 -17.61 0.15
CA ILE A 323 -18.09 -18.96 -0.39
C ILE A 323 -18.66 -18.99 -1.81
N SER A 324 -17.98 -19.68 -2.72
CA SER A 324 -18.43 -19.89 -4.09
C SER A 324 -18.56 -21.38 -4.38
N LEU A 325 -19.72 -21.75 -4.91
CA LEU A 325 -20.06 -23.10 -5.36
C LEU A 325 -20.01 -23.15 -6.90
N ASN A 326 -19.28 -24.10 -7.47
CA ASN A 326 -19.13 -24.30 -8.92
C ASN A 326 -18.73 -23.05 -9.69
N SER A 327 -17.87 -22.20 -9.10
CA SER A 327 -17.48 -20.88 -9.64
C SER A 327 -18.65 -19.92 -9.84
N GLY A 328 -19.79 -20.15 -9.17
CA GLY A 328 -20.95 -19.28 -9.14
C GLY A 328 -20.74 -18.05 -8.25
N ALA A 329 -21.84 -17.31 -8.04
CA ALA A 329 -21.83 -16.11 -7.22
C ALA A 329 -21.31 -16.38 -5.80
N TRP A 330 -20.58 -15.41 -5.26
CA TRP A 330 -20.09 -15.44 -3.89
C TRP A 330 -21.25 -15.20 -2.92
N GLN A 331 -21.37 -16.10 -1.94
CA GLN A 331 -22.39 -16.04 -0.90
C GLN A 331 -21.74 -15.78 0.44
N THR A 332 -22.32 -14.87 1.23
CA THR A 332 -21.77 -14.46 2.53
C THR A 332 -21.96 -15.54 3.59
N ALA A 333 -20.89 -15.83 4.33
CA ALA A 333 -20.92 -16.60 5.56
C ALA A 333 -20.67 -15.67 6.76
N SER A 334 -20.93 -16.17 7.97
CA SER A 334 -20.66 -15.41 9.20
C SER A 334 -19.17 -15.03 9.29
N PRO A 335 -18.85 -13.77 9.63
CA PRO A 335 -17.46 -13.33 9.76
C PRO A 335 -16.78 -13.93 11.00
N GLY A 336 -15.48 -14.18 10.90
CA GLY A 336 -14.67 -14.72 11.99
C GLY A 336 -13.40 -15.39 11.52
N ALA A 337 -12.48 -15.67 12.45
CA ALA A 337 -11.28 -16.47 12.20
C ALA A 337 -11.62 -17.95 11.91
N THR A 338 -12.78 -18.40 12.38
CA THR A 338 -13.43 -19.63 11.94
C THR A 338 -14.71 -19.26 11.22
N TRP A 339 -15.06 -20.04 10.22
CA TRP A 339 -16.29 -19.85 9.47
C TRP A 339 -17.00 -21.18 9.29
N ALA A 340 -18.32 -21.11 9.20
CA ALA A 340 -19.16 -22.23 8.80
C ALA A 340 -20.31 -21.72 7.94
N ALA A 341 -20.73 -22.53 6.98
CA ALA A 341 -21.90 -22.26 6.16
C ALA A 341 -22.61 -23.55 5.79
N THR A 342 -23.90 -23.44 5.52
CA THR A 342 -24.69 -24.53 4.96
C THR A 342 -24.87 -24.29 3.47
N ILE A 343 -24.40 -25.21 2.65
CA ILE A 343 -24.58 -25.18 1.20
C ILE A 343 -25.80 -26.03 0.85
N ASP A 344 -26.72 -25.47 0.07
CA ASP A 344 -27.80 -26.26 -0.52
C ASP A 344 -27.22 -27.18 -1.61
N VAL A 345 -27.22 -28.48 -1.30
CA VAL A 345 -26.81 -29.55 -2.22
C VAL A 345 -28.00 -30.31 -2.79
N GLY A 346 -29.22 -30.04 -2.29
CA GLY A 346 -30.44 -30.71 -2.73
C GLY A 346 -30.80 -30.36 -4.17
N SER A 347 -30.52 -29.12 -4.57
CA SER A 347 -30.72 -28.62 -5.93
C SER A 347 -29.62 -28.98 -6.93
N LEU A 348 -28.50 -29.57 -6.47
CA LEU A 348 -27.38 -29.92 -7.34
C LEU A 348 -27.63 -31.25 -8.06
N PRO A 349 -27.31 -31.37 -9.37
CA PRO A 349 -27.30 -32.66 -10.08
C PRO A 349 -26.34 -33.67 -9.42
N GLU A 350 -26.48 -34.96 -9.75
CA GLU A 350 -25.43 -35.93 -9.40
C GLU A 350 -24.12 -35.59 -10.13
N GLY A 351 -23.00 -35.89 -9.49
CA GLY A 351 -21.66 -35.68 -10.05
C GLY A 351 -20.76 -34.82 -9.18
N SER A 352 -19.74 -34.24 -9.81
CA SER A 352 -18.67 -33.50 -9.16
C SER A 352 -18.99 -32.02 -9.05
N HIS A 353 -18.77 -31.47 -7.86
CA HIS A 353 -18.97 -30.06 -7.53
C HIS A 353 -17.76 -29.50 -6.80
N THR A 354 -17.56 -28.19 -6.93
CA THR A 354 -16.39 -27.50 -6.38
C THR A 354 -16.77 -26.38 -5.43
N LEU A 355 -15.98 -26.21 -4.38
CA LEU A 355 -16.14 -25.15 -3.39
C LEU A 355 -14.84 -24.35 -3.23
N ARG A 356 -14.98 -23.04 -3.09
CA ARG A 356 -13.90 -22.11 -2.71
C ARG A 356 -14.38 -21.13 -1.66
N VAL A 357 -13.47 -20.65 -0.84
CA VAL A 357 -13.73 -19.61 0.18
C VAL A 357 -12.75 -18.46 0.01
N ARG A 358 -13.19 -17.24 0.28
CA ARG A 358 -12.32 -16.06 0.41
C ARG A 358 -12.80 -15.20 1.57
N ALA A 359 -11.95 -14.30 2.03
CA ALA A 359 -12.27 -13.38 3.11
C ALA A 359 -11.79 -11.97 2.81
N ARG A 360 -12.37 -11.01 3.53
CA ARG A 360 -11.94 -9.62 3.58
C ARG A 360 -11.75 -9.21 5.04
N ASP A 361 -10.64 -8.57 5.33
CA ASP A 361 -10.36 -8.03 6.67
C ASP A 361 -11.03 -6.67 6.89
N ALA A 362 -10.99 -6.18 8.13
CA ALA A 362 -11.52 -4.86 8.51
C ALA A 362 -10.74 -3.66 7.92
N ALA A 363 -9.58 -3.88 7.30
CA ALA A 363 -8.83 -2.87 6.57
C ALA A 363 -9.23 -2.80 5.08
N GLY A 364 -10.10 -3.71 4.63
CA GLY A 364 -10.60 -3.79 3.28
C GLY A 364 -9.71 -4.60 2.32
N ASN A 365 -8.68 -5.32 2.80
CA ASN A 365 -7.89 -6.18 1.94
C ASN A 365 -8.67 -7.45 1.59
N GLN A 366 -8.76 -7.76 0.29
CA GLN A 366 -9.43 -8.97 -0.19
C GLN A 366 -8.43 -10.10 -0.36
N GLY A 367 -8.62 -11.17 0.41
CA GLY A 367 -7.87 -12.41 0.26
C GLY A 367 -8.11 -13.09 -1.10
N ALA A 368 -7.08 -13.75 -1.63
CA ALA A 368 -7.26 -14.61 -2.78
C ALA A 368 -8.20 -15.78 -2.44
N PRO A 369 -9.00 -16.28 -3.40
CA PRO A 369 -9.77 -17.50 -3.21
C PRO A 369 -8.87 -18.67 -2.79
N SER A 370 -9.37 -19.49 -1.86
CA SER A 370 -8.71 -20.73 -1.43
C SER A 370 -8.47 -21.69 -2.60
N ALA A 371 -7.65 -22.71 -2.35
CA ALA A 371 -7.64 -23.89 -3.19
C ALA A 371 -9.07 -24.46 -3.33
N SER A 372 -9.37 -24.97 -4.52
CA SER A 372 -10.66 -25.58 -4.82
C SER A 372 -10.77 -26.94 -4.15
N VAL A 373 -11.85 -27.19 -3.40
CA VAL A 373 -12.16 -28.51 -2.86
C VAL A 373 -13.30 -29.13 -3.66
N THR A 374 -13.11 -30.38 -4.10
CA THR A 374 -14.09 -31.13 -4.89
C THR A 374 -14.89 -32.07 -4.00
N PHE A 375 -16.20 -32.15 -4.19
CA PHE A 375 -17.08 -33.13 -3.54
C PHE A 375 -18.06 -33.72 -4.55
N ARG A 376 -18.60 -34.90 -4.24
CA ARG A 376 -19.50 -35.64 -5.14
C ARG A 376 -20.88 -35.79 -4.54
N VAL A 377 -21.89 -35.46 -5.33
CA VAL A 377 -23.29 -35.76 -5.03
C VAL A 377 -23.65 -37.05 -5.74
N ASP A 378 -24.10 -38.03 -4.97
CA ASP A 378 -24.51 -39.34 -5.46
C ASP A 378 -25.81 -39.75 -4.77
N ARG A 379 -26.86 -39.99 -5.55
CA ARG A 379 -28.20 -40.36 -5.07
C ARG A 379 -28.62 -41.72 -5.63
N THR A 380 -27.75 -42.38 -6.38
CA THR A 380 -28.04 -43.65 -7.00
C THR A 380 -27.72 -44.74 -5.99
N SER A 381 -28.77 -45.27 -5.35
CA SER A 381 -28.58 -46.36 -4.40
C SER A 381 -27.96 -47.59 -5.09
N PRO A 382 -27.04 -48.31 -4.42
CA PRO A 382 -26.50 -49.55 -4.95
C PRO A 382 -27.62 -50.59 -5.13
N VAL A 383 -27.53 -51.36 -6.20
CA VAL A 383 -28.49 -52.42 -6.53
C VAL A 383 -27.88 -53.78 -6.18
N LEU A 384 -28.51 -54.49 -5.25
CA LEU A 384 -28.21 -55.88 -4.96
C LEU A 384 -29.07 -56.78 -5.86
N SER A 385 -28.42 -57.62 -6.67
CA SER A 385 -29.07 -58.69 -7.42
C SER A 385 -28.60 -60.02 -6.87
N LEU A 386 -29.49 -60.76 -6.22
CA LEU A 386 -29.26 -62.16 -5.85
C LEU A 386 -29.68 -63.04 -7.02
N ALA A 387 -28.78 -63.91 -7.49
CA ALA A 387 -29.13 -64.91 -8.49
C ALA A 387 -29.91 -66.04 -7.82
N PRO A 388 -30.99 -66.56 -8.43
CA PRO A 388 -31.67 -67.71 -7.90
C PRO A 388 -30.86 -68.97 -8.24
N ASP A 389 -30.08 -69.43 -7.27
CA ASP A 389 -29.79 -70.87 -7.10
C ASP A 389 -30.24 -71.31 -5.71
N VAL A 390 -31.39 -70.78 -5.25
CA VAL A 390 -32.18 -71.50 -4.25
C VAL A 390 -33.15 -72.38 -5.04
N PRO A 391 -32.89 -73.69 -5.19
CA PRO A 391 -33.84 -74.59 -5.79
C PRO A 391 -35.23 -74.35 -5.21
N SER A 392 -36.25 -74.25 -6.07
CA SER A 392 -37.65 -74.32 -5.64
C SER A 392 -38.03 -75.71 -5.06
N ALA A 393 -37.06 -76.63 -5.02
CA ALA A 393 -37.15 -77.92 -4.35
C ALA A 393 -36.68 -77.80 -2.89
N ILE A 394 -37.15 -78.69 -2.01
CA ILE A 394 -36.64 -78.82 -0.65
C ILE A 394 -35.12 -79.13 -0.73
N VAL A 395 -34.29 -78.19 -0.27
CA VAL A 395 -32.83 -78.35 -0.22
C VAL A 395 -32.44 -78.87 1.16
N ARG A 396 -31.61 -79.92 1.21
CA ARG A 396 -30.88 -80.26 2.44
C ARG A 396 -29.69 -79.30 2.55
N PRO A 397 -29.63 -78.43 3.57
CA PRO A 397 -28.51 -77.51 3.69
C PRO A 397 -27.24 -78.31 4.00
N LEU A 398 -26.10 -77.85 3.47
CA LEU A 398 -24.82 -78.42 3.88
C LEU A 398 -24.55 -78.03 5.34
N LEU A 399 -23.85 -78.91 6.06
CA LEU A 399 -23.29 -78.57 7.36
C LEU A 399 -21.82 -78.18 7.16
N ASP A 400 -21.38 -77.13 7.86
CA ASP A 400 -19.96 -76.84 7.96
C ASP A 400 -19.24 -77.86 8.85
N ALA A 401 -17.91 -77.73 8.97
CA ALA A 401 -17.09 -78.61 9.81
C ALA A 401 -17.44 -78.58 11.31
N ARG A 402 -18.32 -77.67 11.75
CA ARG A 402 -18.78 -77.49 13.13
C ARG A 402 -20.27 -77.84 13.29
N GLY A 403 -20.95 -78.31 12.25
CA GLY A 403 -22.36 -78.67 12.30
C GLY A 403 -23.33 -77.49 12.17
N GLY A 404 -22.87 -76.32 11.69
CA GLY A 404 -23.73 -75.18 11.33
C GLY A 404 -24.29 -75.32 9.92
N TRP A 405 -25.53 -74.89 9.70
CA TRP A 405 -26.15 -74.89 8.37
C TRP A 405 -25.51 -73.84 7.44
N VAL A 406 -25.22 -74.23 6.19
CA VAL A 406 -24.65 -73.38 5.14
C VAL A 406 -25.60 -73.29 3.96
N PHE A 407 -25.94 -72.06 3.58
CA PHE A 407 -26.71 -71.73 2.38
C PHE A 407 -25.82 -70.91 1.42
N PRO A 408 -25.47 -71.43 0.24
CA PRO A 408 -24.72 -70.65 -0.74
C PRO A 408 -25.64 -69.64 -1.42
N PHE A 409 -25.34 -68.36 -1.29
CA PHE A 409 -25.94 -67.30 -2.11
C PHE A 409 -24.88 -66.78 -3.08
N THR A 410 -25.27 -66.58 -4.34
CA THR A 410 -24.47 -65.85 -5.33
C THR A 410 -25.24 -64.62 -5.78
N GLY A 411 -24.53 -63.53 -6.05
CA GLY A 411 -25.15 -62.27 -6.44
C GLY A 411 -24.13 -61.22 -6.83
N THR A 412 -24.62 -60.10 -7.34
CA THR A 412 -23.82 -58.92 -7.66
C THR A 412 -24.34 -57.72 -6.86
N LEU A 413 -23.41 -56.92 -6.33
CA LEU A 413 -23.70 -55.61 -5.76
C LEU A 413 -23.11 -54.59 -6.74
N ASN A 414 -23.98 -53.89 -7.46
CA ASN A 414 -23.56 -52.92 -8.45
C ASN A 414 -23.88 -51.51 -7.96
N ASP A 415 -22.87 -50.67 -8.01
CA ASP A 415 -22.99 -49.23 -7.83
C ASP A 415 -22.30 -48.55 -9.01
N THR A 416 -23.05 -47.76 -9.77
CA THR A 416 -22.51 -47.01 -10.91
C THR A 416 -21.66 -45.82 -10.47
N ALA A 417 -21.78 -45.39 -9.22
CA ALA A 417 -20.92 -44.39 -8.60
C ALA A 417 -19.90 -45.09 -7.68
N SER A 418 -18.63 -44.72 -7.78
CA SER A 418 -17.54 -45.43 -7.11
C SER A 418 -17.49 -45.12 -5.61
N GLY A 419 -18.29 -45.80 -4.81
CA GLY A 419 -18.29 -45.77 -3.33
C GLY A 419 -18.13 -47.17 -2.72
N SER A 420 -17.76 -47.23 -1.43
CA SER A 420 -17.74 -48.50 -0.69
C SER A 420 -19.17 -48.94 -0.39
N SER A 421 -19.70 -49.90 -1.15
CA SER A 421 -20.99 -50.51 -0.86
C SER A 421 -20.84 -51.54 0.27
N GLN A 422 -21.60 -51.41 1.35
CA GLN A 422 -21.64 -52.38 2.45
C GLN A 422 -22.91 -53.23 2.34
N LEU A 423 -22.75 -54.56 2.37
CA LEU A 423 -23.86 -55.51 2.44
C LEU A 423 -24.03 -56.00 3.87
N THR A 424 -25.19 -55.73 4.47
CA THR A 424 -25.59 -56.32 5.76
C THR A 424 -26.66 -57.37 5.49
N LEU A 425 -26.41 -58.61 5.91
CA LEU A 425 -27.37 -59.72 5.86
C LEU A 425 -27.84 -59.99 7.29
N GLU A 426 -29.11 -59.78 7.58
CA GLU A 426 -29.75 -60.27 8.81
C GLU A 426 -30.44 -61.60 8.48
N LEU A 427 -30.10 -62.66 9.22
CA LEU A 427 -30.61 -64.02 9.07
C LEU A 427 -31.56 -64.39 10.21
#